data_AF-A0A537AAH2-F1
#
_entry.id   AF-A0A537AAH2-F1
#
_cell.length_a   1.000
_cell.length_b   1.000
_cell.length_c   1.000
_cell.angle_alpha   90.00
_cell.angle_beta   90.00
_cell.angle_gamma   90.00
#
_symmetry.space_group_name_H-M   'P 1'
#
loop_
_entity.id
_entity.type
_entity.pdbx_description
1 polymer ?
#
loop_
_entity_poly.entity_id
_entity_poly.type
_entity_poly.pdbx_seq_one_letter_code
_entity_poly.pdbx_strand_id
1 'polypeptide(L)' 'MSGSPQVRRADKLMTEERARETLERGFCGRLATVGEDGWPYCVPLLYVCMDGE' A
#
# COMPACT_ATOMS: atom_id res chain seq x y z
N MET A 1 9.27 6.46 -19.75
CA MET A 1 8.50 5.53 -18.90
C MET A 1 9.48 4.84 -17.97
N SER A 2 9.69 5.34 -16.76
CA SER A 2 10.51 4.63 -15.76
C SER A 2 9.71 3.44 -15.25
N GLY A 3 10.18 2.22 -15.51
CA GLY A 3 9.59 1.02 -14.91
C GLY A 3 9.65 1.07 -13.39
N SER A 4 8.73 0.38 -12.72
CA SER A 4 8.80 0.20 -11.27
C SER A 4 10.15 -0.42 -10.88
N PRO A 5 10.84 0.11 -9.86
CA PRO A 5 12.10 -0.46 -9.39
C PRO A 5 11.95 -1.94 -9.04
N GLN A 6 12.98 -2.75 -9.34
CA GLN A 6 12.98 -4.14 -8.90
C GLN A 6 13.01 -4.23 -7.37
N VAL A 7 12.31 -5.21 -6.82
CA VAL A 7 12.26 -5.45 -5.38
C VAL A 7 13.64 -5.88 -4.89
N ARG A 8 14.19 -5.12 -3.93
CA ARG A 8 15.56 -5.33 -3.42
C ARG A 8 15.74 -6.63 -2.61
N ARG A 9 14.65 -7.18 -2.04
CA ARG A 9 14.64 -8.38 -1.20
C ARG A 9 13.70 -9.43 -1.81
N ALA A 10 14.19 -10.13 -2.83
CA ALA A 10 13.41 -11.14 -3.55
C ALA A 10 12.95 -12.29 -2.63
N ASP A 11 13.70 -12.59 -1.58
CA ASP A 11 13.36 -13.58 -0.54
C ASP A 11 12.13 -13.18 0.31
N LYS A 12 11.78 -11.89 0.31
CA LYS A 12 10.61 -11.35 1.02
C LYS A 12 9.47 -10.97 0.08
N LEU A 13 9.56 -11.34 -1.19
CA LEU A 13 8.50 -11.04 -2.15
C LEU A 13 7.22 -11.76 -1.74
N MET A 14 6.12 -11.01 -1.69
CA MET A 14 4.80 -11.53 -1.38
C MET A 14 4.05 -11.81 -2.68
N THR A 15 3.31 -12.91 -2.74
CA THR A 15 2.41 -13.17 -3.87
C THR A 15 1.22 -12.21 -3.84
N GLU A 16 0.57 -12.02 -4.98
CA GLU A 16 -0.60 -11.14 -5.08
C GLU A 16 -1.74 -11.61 -4.16
N GLU A 17 -1.97 -12.91 -4.07
CA GLU A 17 -3.01 -13.50 -3.24
C GLU A 17 -2.77 -13.21 -1.75
N ARG A 18 -1.51 -13.32 -1.31
CA ARG A 18 -1.09 -12.99 0.06
C ARG A 18 -1.20 -11.48 0.33
N ALA A 19 -0.94 -10.65 -0.67
CA ALA A 19 -1.12 -9.20 -0.57
C ALA A 19 -2.60 -8.84 -0.34
N ARG A 20 -3.49 -9.42 -1.15
CA ARG A 20 -4.94 -9.23 -1.03
C ARG A 20 -5.46 -9.72 0.32
N GLU A 21 -5.07 -10.93 0.74
CA GLU A 21 -5.44 -11.49 2.07
C GLU A 21 -4.99 -10.58 3.23
N THR A 22 -3.82 -9.94 3.09
CA THR A 22 -3.30 -8.99 4.09
C THR A 22 -4.18 -7.74 4.19
N LEU A 23 -4.65 -7.22 3.05
CA LEU A 23 -5.55 -6.06 3.02
C LEU A 23 -6.94 -6.41 3.55
N GLU A 24 -7.50 -7.55 3.16
CA GLU A 24 -8.83 -7.99 3.59
C GLU A 24 -8.93 -8.25 5.09
N ARG A 25 -7.85 -8.73 5.71
CA ARG A 25 -7.78 -8.95 7.15
C ARG A 25 -7.33 -7.73 7.94
N GLY A 26 -6.79 -6.72 7.27
CA GLY A 26 -6.32 -5.51 7.92
C GLY A 26 -7.48 -4.58 8.27
N PHE A 27 -7.35 -3.89 9.41
CA PHE A 27 -8.36 -2.92 9.87
C PHE A 27 -7.83 -1.48 9.90
N CYS A 28 -6.51 -1.30 9.83
CA CYS A 28 -5.85 0.01 9.85
C CYS A 28 -4.62 0.05 8.95
N GLY A 29 -4.36 1.22 8.37
CA GLY A 29 -3.19 1.47 7.51
C GLY A 29 -2.65 2.88 7.72
N ARG A 30 -1.59 3.21 7.00
CA ARG A 30 -1.08 4.59 6.90
C ARG A 30 -1.31 5.07 5.48
N LEU A 31 -2.04 6.17 5.34
CA LEU A 31 -2.18 6.87 4.07
C LEU A 31 -1.19 8.02 4.03
N ALA A 32 -0.40 8.07 2.97
CA ALA A 32 0.48 9.18 2.66
C ALA A 32 -0.03 9.90 1.40
N THR A 33 -0.30 11.19 1.50
CA THR A 33 -0.57 12.06 0.35
C THR A 33 0.60 13.03 0.14
N VAL A 34 0.70 13.61 -1.05
CA VAL A 34 1.70 14.64 -1.34
C VAL A 34 1.05 16.01 -1.15
N GLY A 35 1.61 16.82 -0.26
CA GLY A 35 1.18 18.21 -0.05
C GLY A 35 1.55 19.12 -1.23
N GLU A 36 0.99 20.32 -1.24
CA GLU A 36 1.29 21.33 -2.28
C GLU A 36 2.80 21.68 -2.33
N ASP A 37 3.46 21.61 -1.18
CA ASP A 37 4.90 21.84 -1.01
C ASP A 37 5.76 20.60 -1.30
N GLY A 38 5.13 19.49 -1.72
CA GLY A 38 5.79 18.21 -1.98
C GLY A 38 6.11 17.40 -0.73
N TRP A 39 5.80 17.89 0.47
CA TRP A 39 5.99 17.13 1.70
C TRP A 39 4.88 16.09 1.89
N PRO A 40 5.21 14.88 2.39
CA PRO A 40 4.21 13.85 2.62
C PRO A 40 3.35 14.17 3.84
N TYR A 41 2.04 14.06 3.69
CA TYR A 41 1.09 14.06 4.80
C TYR A 41 0.67 12.62 5.11
N CYS A 42 1.13 12.11 6.26
CA CYS A 42 0.97 10.70 6.65
C CYS A 42 0.06 10.57 7.87
N VAL A 43 -1.06 9.84 7.74
CA VAL A 43 -2.00 9.62 8.85
C VAL A 43 -2.35 8.14 9.01
N PRO A 44 -2.50 7.65 10.26
CA PRO A 44 -3.13 6.36 10.50
C PRO A 44 -4.64 6.49 10.27
N LEU A 45 -5.23 5.55 9.55
CA LEU A 45 -6.68 5.50 9.35
C LEU A 45 -7.19 4.06 9.39
N LEU A 46 -8.45 3.92 9.81
CA LEU A 46 -9.19 2.69 9.63
C LEU A 46 -9.63 2.60 8.16
N TYR A 47 -9.62 1.39 7.59
CA TYR A 47 -10.05 1.18 6.21
C TYR A 47 -10.92 -0.07 6.08
N VAL A 48 -11.64 -0.14 4.97
CA VAL A 48 -12.33 -1.33 4.48
C VAL A 48 -11.79 -1.67 3.10
N CYS A 49 -11.60 -2.96 2.83
CA CYS A 49 -11.23 -3.48 1.52
C CYS A 49 -12.51 -3.92 0.80
N MET A 50 -12.76 -3.40 -0.40
CA MET A 50 -13.96 -3.68 -1.19
C MET A 50 -13.57 -3.95 -2.64
N ASP A 51 -14.22 -4.91 -3.29
CA ASP A 51 -13.99 -5.29 -4.68
C ASP A 51 -14.71 -4.36 -5.66
N GLY A 52 -14.58 -3.04 -5.46
CA GLY A 52 -15.05 -1.97 -6.35
C GLY A 52 -16.39 -2.21 -7.04
N GLU A 53 -17.50 -1.88 -6.36
CA GLU A 53 -18.79 -1.57 -7.03
C GLU A 53 -18.86 -0.10 -7.43
#